data_AF-A0AAV5T7W7-F1
#
_entry.id   AF-A0AAV5T7W7-F1
#
_cell.length_a   1.000
_cell.length_b   1.000
_cell.length_c   1.000
_cell.angle_alpha   90.00
_cell.angle_beta   90.00
_cell.angle_gamma   90.00
#
_symmetry.space_group_name_H-M   'P 1'
#
loop_
_entity.id
_entity.type
_entity.pdbx_description
1 polymer ?
#
loop_
_entity_poly.entity_id
_entity_poly.type
_entity_poly.pdbx_seq_one_letter_code
_entity_poly.pdbx_strand_id
1 'polypeptide(L)'
;VFVTQGRILVEQLEPHADTDREVDVFPFIKRCALDIIAETAMDTQLNTQTGESAEYCEGVVTISKRIFEKMLMPFLWIQPIWYGIWYGFQFDRLVKQSQDFTLQIIRDRRRQMEDEGLLG
;
A
#
# COMPACT_ATOMS: atom_id res chain seq x y z
N VAL A 1 -9.23 12.07 -9.50
CA VAL A 1 -8.91 10.88 -8.67
C VAL A 1 -9.92 9.75 -8.84
N PHE A 2 -11.08 9.72 -8.15
CA PHE A 2 -11.99 8.55 -8.16
C PHE A 2 -12.41 8.05 -9.55
N VAL A 3 -12.83 8.94 -10.44
CA VAL A 3 -13.23 8.56 -11.82
C VAL A 3 -12.03 8.02 -12.61
N THR A 4 -10.87 8.64 -12.47
CA THR A 4 -9.63 8.21 -13.15
C THR A 4 -9.21 6.81 -12.69
N GLN A 5 -9.13 6.60 -11.38
CA GLN A 5 -8.74 5.31 -10.80
C GLN A 5 -9.78 4.21 -11.07
N GLY A 6 -11.07 4.56 -11.12
CA GLY A 6 -12.14 3.66 -11.52
C GLY A 6 -12.05 3.24 -12.99
N ARG A 7 -11.61 4.12 -13.89
CA ARG A 7 -11.37 3.77 -15.30
C ARG A 7 -10.22 2.75 -15.43
N ILE A 8 -9.13 2.95 -14.71
CA ILE A 8 -7.99 2.01 -14.67
C ILE A 8 -8.45 0.64 -14.14
N LEU A 9 -9.30 0.62 -13.10
CA LEU A 9 -9.85 -0.62 -12.57
C LEU A 9 -10.65 -1.40 -13.62
N VAL A 10 -11.47 -0.71 -14.41
CA VAL A 10 -12.23 -1.32 -15.52
C VAL A 10 -11.26 -1.88 -16.58
N GLU A 11 -10.23 -1.14 -16.96
CA GLU A 11 -9.19 -1.61 -17.90
C GLU A 11 -8.45 -2.85 -17.38
N GLN A 12 -8.21 -2.98 -16.07
CA GLN A 12 -7.60 -4.18 -15.47
C GLN A 12 -8.54 -5.39 -15.42
N LEU A 13 -9.85 -5.16 -15.32
CA LEU A 13 -10.88 -6.22 -15.26
C LEU A 13 -11.37 -6.65 -16.64
N GLU A 14 -11.24 -5.81 -17.67
CA GLU A 14 -11.68 -6.10 -19.05
C GLU A 14 -11.11 -7.42 -19.61
N PRO A 15 -9.82 -7.79 -19.40
CA PRO A 15 -9.30 -9.07 -19.86
C PRO A 15 -9.95 -10.30 -19.21
N HIS A 16 -10.71 -10.11 -18.14
CA HIS A 16 -11.32 -11.17 -17.34
C HIS A 16 -12.82 -11.33 -17.60
N ALA A 17 -13.50 -10.33 -18.19
CA ALA A 17 -14.95 -10.22 -18.26
C ALA A 17 -15.65 -11.32 -19.07
N ASP A 18 -15.00 -11.88 -20.09
CA ASP A 18 -15.57 -12.88 -21.02
C ASP A 18 -14.86 -14.24 -20.96
N THR A 19 -14.18 -14.52 -19.86
CA THR A 19 -13.37 -15.75 -19.73
C THR A 19 -14.14 -16.96 -19.22
N ASP A 20 -15.44 -16.80 -18.89
CA ASP A 20 -16.31 -17.80 -18.24
C ASP A 20 -15.68 -18.44 -16.98
N ARG A 21 -14.77 -17.69 -16.34
CA ARG A 21 -14.02 -18.09 -15.16
C ARG A 21 -14.37 -17.18 -14.00
N GLU A 22 -14.46 -17.77 -12.82
CA GLU A 22 -14.54 -17.01 -11.59
C GLU A 22 -13.25 -16.20 -11.39
N VAL A 23 -13.41 -14.92 -11.08
CA VAL A 23 -12.29 -14.01 -10.81
C VAL A 23 -12.46 -13.41 -9.43
N ASP A 24 -11.41 -13.50 -8.62
CA ASP A 24 -11.34 -12.80 -7.36
C ASP A 24 -11.10 -11.30 -7.62
N VAL A 25 -12.14 -10.49 -7.43
CA VAL A 25 -12.09 -9.03 -7.61
C VAL A 25 -11.45 -8.30 -6.42
N PHE A 26 -11.26 -8.98 -5.29
CA PHE A 26 -10.78 -8.35 -4.06
C PHE A 26 -9.39 -7.71 -4.21
N PRO A 27 -8.38 -8.35 -4.86
CA PRO A 27 -7.08 -7.73 -5.09
C PRO A 27 -7.13 -6.49 -5.98
N PHE A 28 -8.02 -6.47 -6.98
CA PHE A 28 -8.18 -5.34 -7.90
C PHE A 28 -8.77 -4.12 -7.19
N ILE A 29 -9.85 -4.33 -6.43
CA ILE A 29 -10.50 -3.28 -5.65
C ILE A 29 -9.53 -2.73 -4.58
N LYS A 30 -8.78 -3.62 -3.93
CA LYS A 30 -7.79 -3.23 -2.92
C LYS A 30 -6.71 -2.30 -3.49
N ARG A 31 -6.16 -2.60 -4.67
CA ARG A 31 -5.16 -1.75 -5.35
C ARG A 31 -5.77 -0.40 -5.77
N CYS A 32 -6.96 -0.41 -6.38
CA CYS A 32 -7.68 0.81 -6.74
C CYS A 32 -7.92 1.72 -5.53
N ALA A 33 -8.38 1.17 -4.41
CA ALA A 33 -8.60 1.93 -3.18
C ALA A 33 -7.30 2.54 -2.63
N LEU A 34 -6.20 1.80 -2.69
CA LEU A 34 -4.89 2.31 -2.24
C LEU A 34 -4.40 3.47 -3.12
N ASP A 35 -4.53 3.36 -4.45
CA ASP A 35 -4.16 4.44 -5.38
C ASP A 35 -5.03 5.69 -5.15
N ILE A 36 -6.33 5.53 -4.90
CA ILE A 36 -7.22 6.64 -4.55
C ILE A 36 -6.77 7.32 -3.25
N ILE A 37 -6.47 6.56 -2.19
CA ILE A 37 -6.02 7.13 -0.91
C ILE A 37 -4.69 7.86 -1.08
N ALA A 38 -3.76 7.28 -1.83
CA ALA A 38 -2.45 7.90 -2.04
C ALA A 38 -2.53 9.17 -2.89
N GLU A 39 -3.31 9.16 -3.98
CA GLU A 39 -3.48 10.32 -4.84
C GLU A 39 -4.28 11.42 -4.13
N THR A 40 -5.30 11.07 -3.33
CA THR A 40 -6.08 12.07 -2.57
C THR A 40 -5.36 12.64 -1.35
N ALA A 41 -4.62 11.81 -0.59
CA ALA A 41 -4.00 12.24 0.66
C ALA A 41 -2.55 12.71 0.50
N MET A 42 -1.80 12.10 -0.42
CA MET A 42 -0.37 12.36 -0.62
C MET A 42 -0.07 13.06 -1.95
N ASP A 43 -1.09 13.34 -2.77
CA ASP A 43 -0.96 13.98 -4.10
C ASP A 43 0.09 13.28 -4.98
N THR A 44 0.13 11.95 -4.88
CA THR A 44 1.11 11.10 -5.55
C THR A 44 0.43 9.94 -6.25
N GLN A 45 0.93 9.58 -7.43
CA GLN A 45 0.42 8.45 -8.19
C GLN A 45 1.29 7.22 -7.90
N LEU A 46 0.76 6.30 -7.08
CA LEU A 46 1.46 5.04 -6.76
C LEU A 46 1.38 4.01 -7.89
N ASN A 47 0.35 4.09 -8.74
CA ASN A 47 0.13 3.19 -9.87
C ASN A 47 0.18 1.70 -9.46
N THR A 48 -0.41 1.37 -8.31
CA THR A 48 -0.41 -0.01 -7.80
C THR A 48 -1.28 -0.93 -8.66
N GLN A 49 -2.28 -0.39 -9.36
CA GLN A 49 -3.10 -1.14 -10.30
C GLN A 49 -2.31 -1.68 -11.50
N THR A 50 -1.27 -0.97 -11.97
CA THR A 50 -0.43 -1.36 -13.13
C THR A 50 0.86 -2.08 -12.74
N GLY A 51 1.15 -2.20 -11.44
CA GLY A 51 2.24 -3.01 -10.91
C GLY A 51 3.52 -2.25 -10.55
N GLU A 52 3.57 -0.93 -10.72
CA GLU A 52 4.76 -0.12 -10.41
C GLU A 52 5.13 -0.14 -8.93
N SER A 53 4.12 -0.23 -8.05
CA SER A 53 4.31 -0.24 -6.59
C SER A 53 3.91 -1.57 -5.92
N ALA A 54 4.11 -2.69 -6.62
CA ALA A 54 3.73 -4.01 -6.13
C ALA A 54 4.40 -4.39 -4.79
N GLU A 55 5.70 -4.05 -4.63
CA GLU A 55 6.47 -4.34 -3.41
C GLU A 55 5.93 -3.57 -2.19
N TYR A 56 5.59 -2.29 -2.34
CA TYR A 56 4.96 -1.50 -1.29
C TYR A 56 3.59 -2.08 -0.92
N CYS A 57 2.77 -2.41 -1.92
CA CYS A 57 1.46 -3.03 -1.74
C CYS A 57 1.57 -4.33 -0.93
N GLU A 58 2.47 -5.23 -1.32
CA GLU A 58 2.72 -6.51 -0.67
C GLU A 58 3.24 -6.33 0.77
N GLY A 59 4.13 -5.36 0.98
CA GLY A 59 4.60 -4.97 2.31
C GLY A 59 3.44 -4.53 3.21
N VAL A 60 2.56 -3.64 2.74
CA VAL A 60 1.38 -3.18 3.49
C VAL A 60 0.42 -4.33 3.80
N VAL A 61 0.15 -5.22 2.84
CA VAL A 61 -0.68 -6.42 3.07
C VAL A 61 -0.10 -7.27 4.20
N THR A 62 1.21 -7.50 4.16
CA THR A 62 1.92 -8.33 5.13
C THR A 62 1.89 -7.69 6.52
N ILE A 63 2.13 -6.38 6.61
CA ILE A 63 2.02 -5.60 7.84
C ILE A 63 0.60 -5.73 8.42
N SER A 64 -0.44 -5.52 7.62
CA SER A 64 -1.83 -5.64 8.07
C SER A 64 -2.15 -7.03 8.62
N LYS A 65 -1.68 -8.09 7.95
CA LYS A 65 -1.86 -9.47 8.42
C LYS A 65 -1.18 -9.71 9.77
N ARG A 66 0.06 -9.24 9.95
CA ARG A 66 0.80 -9.37 11.22
C ARG A 66 0.15 -8.58 12.36
N ILE A 67 -0.38 -7.39 12.08
CA ILE A 67 -1.15 -6.61 13.07
C ILE A 67 -2.38 -7.39 13.49
N PHE A 68 -3.10 -8.00 12.54
CA PHE A 68 -4.28 -8.79 12.84
C PHE A 68 -3.95 -10.05 13.65
N GLU A 69 -2.88 -10.77 13.31
CA GLU A 69 -2.37 -11.90 14.10
C GLU A 69 -2.03 -11.47 15.54
N LYS A 70 -1.32 -10.35 15.70
CA LYS A 70 -1.01 -9.78 17.01
C LYS A 70 -2.27 -9.38 17.78
N MET A 71 -3.28 -8.84 17.11
CA MET A 71 -4.55 -8.47 17.74
C MET A 71 -5.30 -9.70 18.26
N LEU A 72 -5.31 -10.81 17.51
CA LEU A 72 -6.02 -12.04 17.87
C LEU A 72 -5.29 -12.91 18.89
N MET A 73 -3.97 -12.74 19.05
CA MET A 73 -3.12 -13.60 19.88
C MET A 73 -2.48 -12.81 21.02
N PRO A 74 -3.09 -12.77 22.22
CA PRO A 74 -2.59 -11.98 23.36
C PRO A 74 -1.16 -12.35 23.82
N PHE A 75 -0.71 -13.57 23.58
CA PHE A 75 0.66 -13.99 23.91
C PHE A 75 1.73 -13.27 23.06
N LEU A 76 1.37 -12.78 21.87
CA LEU A 76 2.24 -11.96 21.01
C LEU A 76 2.39 -10.52 21.52
N TRP A 77 1.66 -10.11 22.56
CA TRP A 77 1.81 -8.77 23.16
C TRP A 77 3.05 -8.70 24.06
N ILE A 78 3.51 -9.83 24.57
CA ILE A 78 4.71 -9.94 25.38
C ILE A 78 5.93 -9.72 24.48
N GLN A 79 6.63 -8.59 24.66
CA GLN A 79 7.75 -8.17 23.80
C GLN A 79 8.85 -9.25 23.63
N PRO A 80 9.31 -9.96 24.68
CA PRO A 80 10.26 -11.05 24.52
C PRO A 80 9.79 -12.16 23.56
N ILE A 81 8.51 -12.52 23.60
CA ILE A 81 7.93 -13.57 22.74
C ILE A 81 7.84 -13.07 21.30
N TRP A 82 7.40 -11.82 21.13
CA TRP A 82 7.30 -11.16 19.83
C TRP A 82 8.64 -11.10 19.07
N TYR A 83 9.71 -10.70 19.76
CA TYR A 83 11.05 -10.64 19.16
C TYR A 83 11.76 -12.00 19.13
N GLY A 84 11.46 -12.89 20.10
CA GLY A 84 12.04 -14.23 20.17
C GLY A 84 11.61 -15.15 19.03
N ILE A 85 10.40 -14.98 18.49
CA ILE A 85 9.89 -15.76 17.35
C ILE A 85 10.32 -15.12 16.00
N TRP A 86 11.20 -14.11 16.00
CA TRP A 86 11.64 -13.36 14.80
C TRP A 86 10.55 -12.51 14.11
N TYR A 87 9.29 -12.65 14.54
CA TYR A 87 8.14 -11.91 14.01
C TYR A 87 8.29 -10.40 14.19
N GLY A 88 8.79 -9.94 15.34
CA GLY A 88 8.99 -8.52 15.60
C GLY A 88 10.03 -7.87 14.69
N PHE A 89 11.14 -8.54 14.42
CA PHE A 89 12.16 -8.02 13.50
C PHE A 89 11.66 -7.89 12.07
N GLN A 90 10.89 -8.87 11.59
CA GLN A 90 10.28 -8.82 10.26
C GLN A 90 9.24 -7.70 10.17
N PHE A 91 8.40 -7.56 11.19
CA PHE A 91 7.41 -6.49 11.26
C PHE A 91 8.07 -5.10 11.26
N ASP A 92 9.06 -4.87 12.12
CA ASP A 92 9.74 -3.59 12.24
C ASP A 92 10.47 -3.23 10.92
N ARG A 93 11.06 -4.22 10.24
CA ARG A 93 11.68 -4.02 8.92
C ARG A 93 10.66 -3.59 7.85
N LEU A 94 9.52 -4.27 7.77
CA LEU A 94 8.47 -3.95 6.79
C LEU A 94 7.85 -2.58 7.07
N VAL A 95 7.58 -2.27 8.34
CA VAL A 95 7.09 -0.94 8.76
C VAL A 95 8.10 0.13 8.38
N LYS A 96 9.39 -0.10 8.62
CA LYS A 96 10.44 0.84 8.23
C LYS A 96 10.45 1.09 6.72
N GLN A 97 10.35 0.05 5.89
CA GLN A 97 10.27 0.21 4.44
C GLN A 97 9.04 1.03 3.99
N SER A 98 7.87 0.75 4.58
CA SER A 98 6.64 1.49 4.28
C SER A 98 6.74 2.97 4.69
N GLN A 99 7.37 3.23 5.84
CA GLN A 99 7.61 4.58 6.34
C GLN A 99 8.64 5.32 5.49
N ASP A 100 9.74 4.66 5.09
CA ASP A 100 10.77 5.23 4.22
C ASP A 100 10.18 5.65 2.87
N PHE A 101 9.30 4.80 2.30
CA PHE A 101 8.55 5.12 1.09
C PHE A 101 7.63 6.34 1.27
N THR A 102 6.87 6.39 2.36
CA THR A 102 6.00 7.54 2.66
C THR A 102 6.82 8.83 2.84
N LEU A 103 7.97 8.74 3.52
CA LEU A 103 8.89 9.88 3.71
C LEU A 103 9.51 10.34 2.39
N GLN A 104 9.80 9.41 1.47
CA GLN A 104 10.29 9.75 0.14
C GLN A 104 9.25 10.57 -0.62
N ILE A 105 7.99 10.13 -0.64
CA ILE A 105 6.89 10.86 -1.28
C ILE A 105 6.76 12.28 -0.71
N ILE A 106 6.81 12.42 0.61
CA ILE A 106 6.74 13.75 1.27
C ILE A 106 7.90 14.65 0.85
N ARG A 107 9.12 14.09 0.74
CA ARG A 107 10.30 14.84 0.29
C ARG A 107 10.17 15.26 -1.17
N ASP A 108 9.69 14.37 -2.02
CA ASP A 108 9.49 14.64 -3.44
C ASP A 108 8.43 15.73 -3.64
N ARG A 109 7.33 15.67 -2.86
CA ARG A 109 6.32 16.74 -2.87
C ARG A 109 6.87 18.08 -2.38
N ARG A 110 7.67 18.08 -1.32
CA ARG A 110 8.33 19.31 -0.84
C ARG A 110 9.24 19.91 -1.90
N ARG A 111 10.04 19.10 -2.61
CA ARG A 111 10.88 19.57 -3.73
C ARG A 111 10.07 20.19 -4.86
N GLN A 112 8.96 19.55 -5.25
CA GLN A 112 8.06 20.12 -6.26
C GLN A 112 7.54 21.50 -5.84
N MET A 113 7.19 21.68 -4.56
CA MET A 113 6.74 22.98 -4.04
C MET A 113 7.86 24.04 -4.00
N GLU A 114 9.11 23.62 -3.76
CA GLU A 114 10.29 24.50 -3.86
C GLU A 114 10.52 24.92 -5.33
N ASP A 115 10.46 23.98 -6.27
CA ASP A 115 10.61 24.23 -7.71
C ASP A 115 9.49 25.12 -8.28
N GLU A 116 8.26 24.95 -7.78
CA GLU A 116 7.09 25.79 -8.12
C GLU A 116 7.13 27.18 -7.45
N GLY A 117 8.13 27.46 -6.60
CA GLY A 117 8.29 28.75 -5.92
C GLY A 117 7.26 29.01 -4.81
N LEU A 118 6.58 27.98 -4.33
CA LEU A 118 5.58 28.06 -3.26
C LEU A 118 6.21 28.01 -1.86
N LEU A 119 7.43 27.48 -1.75
CA LEU A 119 8.26 27.49 -0.54
C LEU A 119 9.44 28.44 -0.77
N GLY A 120 9.23 29.71 -0.44
CA GLY A 120 10.28 30.73 -0.32
C GLY A 120 10.77 30.88 1.11
#